data_AF-A0A0K8TQG9-F1
#
_entry.id   AF-A0A0K8TQG9-F1
#
_cell.length_a   1.000
_cell.length_b   1.000
_cell.length_c   1.000
_cell.angle_alpha   90.00
_cell.angle_beta   90.00
_cell.angle_gamma   90.00
#
_symmetry.space_group_name_H-M   'P 1'
#
loop_
_entity.id
_entity.type
_entity.pdbx_description
1 polymer ?
#
loop_
_entity_poly.entity_id
_entity_poly.type
_entity_poly.pdbx_seq_one_letter_code
_entity_poly.pdbx_strand_id
1 'polypeptide(L)'
;SEALLPRNLTIYDYANNKVAKGRISKGQRKVEEPKLILEQSEEVLDMDEDVEHQKRKKDTNENEVDAGHVYNEFTLDFWFMISEYMQPEDVGRFALICKTTHYVASTAKFWYHLYYRYYKPDIELPLRLQPDCMRRLDGLRSAVIRSLFYTYPPFAERPKFSTDLSALKKLQLIGTWFTKTKNLWATCFKFCQKGKKKKKKCIASNVTASWDDDSNDFAQAVADVTDNPEECCKILTIFTARFIPVPTFISQKLFISEAMQPLSKDLRSTKVKLEFVDYSGKFVGMATFDPIVSCKIHDWWSPEYNVL
;
A
#
# COMPACT_ATOMS: atom_id res chain seq x y z
N SER A 1 -9.89 -38.16 32.62
CA SER A 1 -9.60 -38.13 31.18
C SER A 1 -9.42 -36.68 30.77
N GLU A 2 -8.20 -36.17 30.90
CA GLU A 2 -7.82 -34.84 30.43
C GLU A 2 -7.95 -34.81 28.90
N ALA A 3 -8.76 -33.88 28.40
CA ALA A 3 -8.78 -33.54 27.00
C ALA A 3 -7.45 -32.84 26.69
N LEU A 4 -6.51 -33.59 26.10
CA LEU A 4 -5.33 -33.05 25.45
C LEU A 4 -5.79 -32.04 24.40
N LEU A 5 -5.66 -30.75 24.71
CA LEU A 5 -5.75 -29.70 23.70
C LEU A 5 -4.71 -30.03 22.61
N PRO A 6 -5.09 -30.03 21.32
CA PRO A 6 -4.14 -30.34 20.27
C PRO A 6 -3.04 -29.28 20.26
N ARG A 7 -1.80 -29.75 20.04
CA ARG A 7 -0.52 -29.02 19.86
C ARG A 7 -0.67 -27.52 19.63
N ASN A 8 0.11 -26.72 20.36
CA ASN A 8 0.26 -25.26 20.23
C ASN A 8 0.17 -24.75 18.77
N LEU A 9 -1.06 -24.55 18.28
CA LEU A 9 -1.33 -24.01 16.97
C LEU A 9 -1.10 -22.51 17.05
N THR A 10 -0.15 -22.03 16.25
CA THR A 10 0.18 -20.62 16.17
C THR A 10 -0.26 -20.07 14.81
N ILE A 11 -0.44 -18.76 14.71
CA ILE A 11 -0.78 -18.10 13.44
C ILE A 11 0.26 -18.35 12.34
N TYR A 12 1.49 -18.70 12.72
CA TYR A 12 2.57 -19.04 11.79
C TYR A 12 2.31 -20.35 11.03
N ASP A 13 1.52 -21.28 11.60
CA ASP A 13 1.11 -22.52 10.93
C ASP A 13 0.14 -22.27 9.76
N TYR A 14 -0.27 -21.02 9.56
CA TYR A 14 -1.22 -20.55 8.54
C TYR A 14 -0.64 -19.46 7.64
N ALA A 15 0.43 -18.79 8.08
CA ALA A 15 1.13 -17.80 7.29
C ALA A 15 1.83 -18.50 6.13
N ASN A 16 1.72 -17.96 4.91
CA ASN A 16 2.28 -18.50 3.65
C ASN A 16 1.49 -19.57 2.87
N ASN A 17 0.24 -19.89 3.23
CA ASN A 17 -0.56 -20.79 2.39
C ASN A 17 -0.77 -20.21 0.98
N LYS A 18 -0.34 -20.97 -0.04
CA LYS A 18 -0.40 -20.61 -1.46
C LYS A 18 -1.77 -20.90 -2.09
N VAL A 19 -2.66 -21.62 -1.42
CA VAL A 19 -3.98 -22.02 -1.93
C VAL A 19 -5.08 -21.43 -1.05
N ALA A 20 -6.18 -21.01 -1.68
CA ALA A 20 -7.39 -20.59 -0.98
C ALA A 20 -8.53 -21.51 -1.44
N LYS A 21 -9.02 -22.41 -0.60
CA LYS A 21 -10.20 -23.25 -0.85
C LYS A 21 -11.31 -22.91 0.13
N GLY A 22 -12.47 -22.52 -0.41
CA GLY A 22 -13.64 -22.09 0.36
C GLY A 22 -14.45 -23.21 1.02
N ARG A 23 -13.97 -24.47 1.08
CA ARG A 23 -14.74 -25.57 1.70
C ARG A 23 -13.87 -26.74 2.14
N ILE A 24 -14.14 -27.27 3.33
CA ILE A 24 -13.54 -28.49 3.88
C ILE A 24 -14.07 -29.70 3.11
N SER A 25 -13.18 -30.55 2.59
CA SER A 25 -13.53 -31.93 2.23
C SER A 25 -13.66 -32.74 3.51
N LYS A 26 -14.87 -33.21 3.84
CA LYS A 26 -15.05 -34.21 4.89
C LYS A 26 -14.50 -35.55 4.38
N GLY A 27 -13.27 -35.87 4.74
CA GLY A 27 -12.64 -37.15 4.41
C GLY A 27 -11.72 -37.59 5.56
N GLN A 28 -12.14 -38.64 6.25
CA GLN A 28 -11.48 -39.27 7.39
C GLN A 28 -9.99 -39.55 7.14
N ARG A 29 -9.14 -39.38 8.16
CA ARG A 29 -7.86 -40.09 8.25
C ARG A 29 -7.82 -40.94 9.51
N LYS A 30 -7.74 -42.25 9.29
CA LYS A 30 -7.43 -43.28 10.27
C LYS A 30 -6.06 -42.98 10.90
N VAL A 31 -5.98 -43.22 12.20
CA VAL A 31 -4.76 -43.22 13.00
C VAL A 31 -3.95 -44.46 12.61
N GLU A 32 -2.66 -44.28 12.29
CA GLU A 32 -1.68 -45.37 12.28
C GLU A 32 -0.57 -45.01 13.28
N GLU A 33 -0.33 -45.93 14.22
CA GLU A 33 0.66 -45.85 15.29
C GLU A 33 2.10 -45.99 14.76
N PRO A 34 3.11 -45.42 15.45
CA PRO A 34 4.50 -45.53 15.02
C PRO A 34 5.12 -46.86 15.45
N LYS A 35 5.76 -47.57 14.51
CA LYS A 35 6.69 -48.68 14.82
C LYS A 35 8.11 -48.15 15.03
N LEU A 36 8.66 -48.45 16.20
CA LEU A 36 10.08 -48.38 16.56
C LEU A 36 10.89 -49.44 15.77
N ILE A 37 12.05 -49.07 15.25
CA ILE A 37 13.14 -50.00 14.97
C ILE A 37 14.47 -49.36 15.42
N LEU A 38 15.16 -50.09 16.28
CA LEU A 38 16.48 -49.82 16.85
C LEU A 38 17.55 -50.47 15.95
N GLU A 39 18.66 -49.74 15.74
CA GLU A 39 20.05 -50.10 15.41
C GLU A 39 20.40 -51.43 14.69
N GLN A 40 21.26 -51.34 13.67
CA GLN A 40 22.63 -51.90 13.71
C GLN A 40 23.51 -51.46 12.52
N SER A 41 24.79 -51.34 12.84
CA SER A 41 25.99 -50.91 12.10
C SER A 41 26.49 -51.89 11.04
N GLU A 42 27.22 -51.39 10.02
CA GLU A 42 28.52 -51.94 9.58
C GLU A 42 29.21 -51.01 8.56
N GLU A 43 30.50 -50.75 8.81
CA GLU A 43 31.47 -50.02 7.96
C GLU A 43 32.08 -50.98 6.92
N VAL A 44 32.34 -50.50 5.70
CA VAL A 44 33.47 -50.97 4.87
C VAL A 44 33.99 -49.82 4.00
N LEU A 45 35.30 -49.58 4.08
CA LEU A 45 36.11 -48.65 3.27
C LEU A 45 36.61 -49.37 2.01
N ASP A 46 36.71 -48.69 0.85
CA ASP A 46 38.00 -48.54 0.14
C ASP A 46 37.95 -47.58 -1.07
N MET A 47 39.17 -47.11 -1.40
CA MET A 47 39.61 -46.00 -2.27
C MET A 47 39.46 -46.20 -3.78
N ASP A 48 39.36 -45.10 -4.56
CA ASP A 48 40.42 -44.66 -5.49
C ASP A 48 40.08 -43.35 -6.24
N GLU A 49 41.13 -42.56 -6.50
CA GLU A 49 41.18 -41.21 -7.05
C GLU A 49 40.90 -41.15 -8.57
N ASP A 50 40.32 -40.05 -9.04
CA ASP A 50 40.87 -39.33 -10.21
C ASP A 50 40.36 -37.88 -10.27
N VAL A 51 41.31 -36.96 -10.44
CA VAL A 51 41.15 -35.51 -10.47
C VAL A 51 41.07 -35.03 -11.91
N GLU A 52 40.02 -34.29 -12.29
CA GLU A 52 40.20 -33.24 -13.29
C GLU A 52 39.16 -32.10 -13.19
N HIS A 53 39.70 -30.88 -13.13
CA HIS A 53 38.99 -29.61 -13.03
C HIS A 53 38.25 -29.25 -14.32
N GLN A 54 37.01 -28.74 -14.22
CA GLN A 54 36.55 -27.65 -15.11
C GLN A 54 35.29 -26.89 -14.63
N LYS A 55 35.50 -25.58 -14.40
CA LYS A 55 34.57 -24.43 -14.52
C LYS A 55 33.32 -24.38 -13.62
N ARG A 56 33.47 -23.63 -12.52
CA ARG A 56 32.40 -23.08 -11.67
C ARG A 56 31.43 -22.20 -12.48
N LYS A 57 30.23 -22.70 -12.76
CA LYS A 57 29.02 -21.87 -12.85
C LYS A 57 28.43 -21.80 -11.45
N LYS A 58 28.44 -20.61 -10.84
CA LYS A 58 27.74 -20.36 -9.58
C LYS A 58 26.28 -20.07 -9.93
N ASP A 59 25.50 -21.13 -10.09
CA ASP A 59 24.04 -21.04 -10.04
C ASP A 59 23.65 -20.69 -8.60
N THR A 60 23.02 -19.52 -8.44
CA THR A 60 22.47 -19.06 -7.17
C THR A 60 21.27 -19.95 -6.85
N ASN A 61 21.52 -20.95 -6.02
CA ASN A 61 20.52 -21.87 -5.51
C ASN A 61 19.65 -21.16 -4.45
N GLU A 62 18.72 -20.32 -4.90
CA GLU A 62 17.60 -19.82 -4.09
C GLU A 62 16.33 -20.55 -4.54
N ASN A 63 16.25 -21.84 -4.24
CA ASN A 63 15.01 -22.61 -4.21
C ASN A 63 15.26 -23.86 -3.36
N GLU A 64 15.54 -23.66 -2.07
CA GLU A 64 15.19 -24.70 -1.10
C GLU A 64 13.68 -24.76 -1.06
N VAL A 65 13.17 -25.76 -1.77
CA VAL A 65 11.78 -26.13 -1.88
C VAL A 65 11.30 -26.49 -0.47
N ASP A 66 10.57 -25.57 0.17
CA ASP A 66 9.82 -25.84 1.40
C ASP A 66 8.92 -27.06 1.15
N ALA A 67 9.35 -28.18 1.69
CA ALA A 67 8.78 -29.49 1.45
C ALA A 67 7.39 -29.56 2.09
N GLY A 68 6.36 -29.45 1.26
CA GLY A 68 5.06 -30.08 1.52
C GLY A 68 4.34 -29.69 2.81
N HIS A 69 4.55 -28.50 3.39
CA HIS A 69 3.71 -28.02 4.48
C HIS A 69 2.29 -27.77 3.97
N VAL A 70 1.36 -28.68 4.31
CA VAL A 70 -0.08 -28.46 4.16
C VAL A 70 -0.51 -27.51 5.27
N TYR A 71 -0.49 -26.22 4.97
CA TYR A 71 -1.04 -25.19 5.86
C TYR A 71 -2.53 -25.47 6.07
N ASN A 72 -2.98 -25.43 7.32
CA ASN A 72 -4.40 -25.54 7.62
C ASN A 72 -5.13 -24.31 7.04
N GLU A 73 -6.37 -24.47 6.54
CA GLU A 73 -7.17 -23.35 6.03
C GLU A 73 -8.32 -23.05 6.99
N PHE A 74 -8.26 -21.90 7.65
CA PHE A 74 -9.45 -21.35 8.30
C PHE A 74 -10.45 -20.87 7.25
N THR A 75 -11.74 -21.01 7.57
CA THR A 75 -12.81 -20.53 6.70
C THR A 75 -12.74 -19.01 6.56
N LEU A 76 -13.34 -18.51 5.47
CA LEU A 76 -13.48 -17.08 5.21
C LEU A 76 -14.13 -16.35 6.40
N ASP A 77 -15.15 -16.97 7.02
CA ASP A 77 -15.88 -16.41 8.15
C ASP A 77 -15.01 -16.19 9.37
N PHE A 78 -14.06 -17.11 9.63
CA PHE A 78 -13.10 -16.95 10.71
C PHE A 78 -12.24 -15.69 10.54
N TRP A 79 -11.73 -15.47 9.33
CA TRP A 79 -10.94 -14.28 9.03
C TRP A 79 -11.78 -13.00 9.09
N PHE A 80 -13.05 -13.05 8.69
CA PHE A 80 -13.97 -11.92 8.88
C PHE A 80 -14.20 -11.61 10.37
N MET A 81 -14.44 -12.63 11.20
CA MET A 81 -14.60 -12.44 12.65
C MET A 81 -13.36 -11.77 13.27
N ILE A 82 -12.15 -12.19 12.89
CA ILE A 82 -10.91 -11.53 13.36
C ILE A 82 -10.84 -10.09 12.85
N SER A 83 -11.17 -9.88 11.58
CA SER A 83 -11.06 -8.57 10.92
C SER A 83 -11.93 -7.50 11.59
N GLU A 84 -13.04 -7.89 12.23
CA GLU A 84 -13.94 -6.97 12.93
C GLU A 84 -13.27 -6.28 14.12
N TYR A 85 -12.25 -6.91 14.72
CA TYR A 85 -11.50 -6.39 15.86
C TYR A 85 -10.23 -5.63 15.47
N MET A 86 -9.81 -5.67 14.21
CA MET A 86 -8.57 -5.04 13.75
C MET A 86 -8.58 -3.52 13.93
N GLN A 87 -7.43 -2.97 14.30
CA GLN A 87 -7.19 -1.53 14.32
C GLN A 87 -6.79 -1.03 12.92
N PRO A 88 -7.07 0.24 12.58
CA PRO A 88 -6.63 0.85 11.32
C PRO A 88 -5.14 0.66 10.98
N GLU A 89 -4.26 0.67 11.98
CA GLU A 89 -2.81 0.45 11.87
C GLU A 89 -2.46 -0.96 11.41
N ASP A 90 -3.26 -1.94 11.80
CA ASP A 90 -2.98 -3.36 11.62
C ASP A 90 -3.55 -3.92 10.32
N VAL A 91 -4.37 -3.16 9.60
CA VAL A 91 -4.96 -3.58 8.32
C VAL A 91 -3.89 -4.08 7.34
N GLY A 92 -2.76 -3.37 7.26
CA GLY A 92 -1.64 -3.75 6.41
C GLY A 92 -0.99 -5.07 6.85
N ARG A 93 -0.76 -5.25 8.15
CA ARG A 93 -0.17 -6.49 8.71
C ARG A 93 -1.10 -7.67 8.51
N PHE A 94 -2.40 -7.48 8.79
CA PHE A 94 -3.44 -8.47 8.59
C PHE A 94 -3.50 -8.93 7.13
N ALA A 95 -3.51 -7.99 6.18
CA ALA A 95 -3.56 -8.30 4.75
C ALA A 95 -2.31 -9.06 4.23
N LEU A 96 -1.22 -9.09 4.99
CA LEU A 96 0.03 -9.76 4.62
C LEU A 96 0.17 -11.17 5.23
N ILE A 97 -0.75 -11.61 6.08
CA ILE A 97 -0.70 -12.94 6.72
C ILE A 97 -0.81 -14.05 5.66
N CYS A 98 -1.86 -14.01 4.82
CA CYS A 98 -2.06 -14.99 3.75
C CYS A 98 -2.97 -14.44 2.64
N LYS A 99 -3.20 -15.23 1.59
CA LYS A 99 -4.09 -14.84 0.48
C LYS A 99 -5.52 -14.58 0.94
N THR A 100 -6.02 -15.33 1.92
CA THR A 100 -7.38 -15.20 2.44
C THR A 100 -7.56 -13.90 3.23
N THR A 101 -6.58 -13.50 4.06
CA THR A 101 -6.65 -12.22 4.78
C THR A 101 -6.47 -11.02 3.84
N HIS A 102 -5.61 -11.15 2.83
CA HIS A 102 -5.50 -10.16 1.75
C HIS A 102 -6.85 -9.98 1.04
N TYR A 103 -7.53 -11.09 0.72
CA TYR A 103 -8.86 -11.08 0.14
C TYR A 103 -9.86 -10.36 1.05
N VAL A 104 -9.94 -10.73 2.33
CA VAL A 104 -10.83 -10.10 3.31
C VAL A 104 -10.61 -8.58 3.36
N ALA A 105 -9.36 -8.13 3.46
CA ALA A 105 -8.99 -6.72 3.46
C ALA A 105 -9.25 -5.98 2.13
N SER A 106 -9.56 -6.71 1.06
CA SER A 106 -9.91 -6.15 -0.25
C SER A 106 -11.43 -6.07 -0.47
N THR A 107 -12.24 -6.62 0.44
CA THR A 107 -13.71 -6.63 0.31
C THR A 107 -14.37 -5.35 0.82
N ALA A 108 -15.52 -5.01 0.24
CA ALA A 108 -16.33 -3.89 0.71
C ALA A 108 -16.79 -4.06 2.16
N LYS A 109 -17.19 -5.29 2.55
CA LYS A 109 -17.65 -5.62 3.92
C LYS A 109 -16.64 -5.18 4.97
N PHE A 110 -15.36 -5.49 4.75
CA PHE A 110 -14.27 -5.09 5.65
C PHE A 110 -14.20 -3.56 5.80
N TRP A 111 -14.18 -2.83 4.69
CA TRP A 111 -14.04 -1.37 4.70
C TRP A 111 -15.28 -0.67 5.28
N TYR A 112 -16.50 -1.16 4.99
CA TYR A 112 -17.73 -0.67 5.62
C TYR A 112 -17.70 -0.85 7.13
N HIS A 113 -17.36 -2.04 7.60
CA HIS A 113 -17.27 -2.31 9.03
C HIS A 113 -16.28 -1.37 9.70
N LEU A 114 -15.09 -1.21 9.11
CA LEU A 114 -14.06 -0.32 9.64
C LEU A 114 -14.55 1.15 9.68
N TYR A 115 -15.23 1.62 8.63
CA TYR A 115 -15.81 2.95 8.58
C TYR A 115 -16.84 3.17 9.70
N TYR A 116 -17.86 2.32 9.78
CA TYR A 116 -18.95 2.49 10.75
C TYR A 116 -18.50 2.29 12.19
N ARG A 117 -17.46 1.49 12.43
CA ARG A 117 -16.86 1.32 13.76
C ARG A 117 -16.24 2.60 14.30
N TYR A 118 -15.64 3.42 13.43
CA TYR A 118 -14.95 4.65 13.83
C TYR A 118 -15.69 5.93 13.47
N TYR A 119 -16.74 5.86 12.65
CA TYR A 119 -17.57 7.01 12.32
C TYR A 119 -18.22 7.58 13.58
N LYS A 120 -18.13 8.89 13.73
CA LYS A 120 -18.81 9.61 14.80
C LYS A 120 -19.61 10.78 14.20
N PRO A 121 -20.90 10.93 14.55
CA PRO A 121 -21.76 11.94 13.94
C PRO A 121 -21.45 13.38 14.38
N ASP A 122 -20.70 13.54 15.47
CA ASP A 122 -20.22 14.82 16.01
C ASP A 122 -19.03 15.39 15.24
N ILE A 123 -18.35 14.59 14.42
CA ILE A 123 -17.20 15.02 13.62
C ILE A 123 -17.66 15.47 12.23
N GLU A 124 -17.38 16.73 11.88
CA GLU A 124 -17.65 17.25 10.55
C GLU A 124 -16.75 16.59 9.50
N LEU A 125 -17.35 15.70 8.69
CA LEU A 125 -16.69 15.09 7.55
C LEU A 125 -17.02 15.84 6.25
N PRO A 126 -16.05 15.94 5.31
CA PRO A 126 -16.34 16.34 3.94
C PRO A 126 -17.48 15.52 3.33
N LEU A 127 -18.32 16.14 2.50
CA LEU A 127 -19.52 15.52 1.91
C LEU A 127 -19.26 14.11 1.35
N ARG A 128 -18.16 13.92 0.62
CA ARG A 128 -17.80 12.63 -0.01
C ARG A 128 -17.45 11.52 0.99
N LEU A 129 -17.17 11.85 2.25
CA LEU A 129 -16.82 10.93 3.32
C LEU A 129 -17.98 10.72 4.30
N GLN A 130 -19.13 11.34 4.06
CA GLN A 130 -20.34 11.14 4.87
C GLN A 130 -21.01 9.79 4.54
N PRO A 131 -21.77 9.21 5.49
CA PRO A 131 -22.32 7.86 5.35
C PRO A 131 -23.11 7.61 4.06
N ASP A 132 -23.89 8.60 3.61
CA ASP A 132 -24.68 8.48 2.37
C ASP A 132 -23.82 8.32 1.12
N CYS A 133 -22.67 9.02 1.07
CA CYS A 133 -21.72 8.94 -0.03
C CYS A 133 -20.84 7.69 0.05
N MET A 134 -20.63 7.16 1.25
CA MET A 134 -19.78 5.98 1.48
C MET A 134 -20.42 4.68 1.00
N ARG A 135 -21.73 4.65 0.67
CA ARG A 135 -22.42 3.45 0.11
C ARG A 135 -21.92 3.02 -1.29
N ARG A 136 -21.09 3.82 -1.94
CA ARG A 136 -20.53 3.53 -3.25
C ARG A 136 -19.30 2.63 -3.12
N LEU A 137 -19.17 1.65 -4.01
CA LEU A 137 -17.98 0.79 -4.06
C LEU A 137 -16.76 1.54 -4.60
N ASP A 138 -16.96 2.45 -5.56
CA ASP A 138 -15.91 3.21 -6.24
C ASP A 138 -14.96 3.91 -5.25
N GLY A 139 -13.76 3.38 -5.12
CA GLY A 139 -12.72 3.87 -4.22
C GLY A 139 -13.08 3.86 -2.75
N LEU A 140 -13.98 2.96 -2.31
CA LEU A 140 -14.41 2.83 -0.92
C LEU A 140 -13.20 2.74 0.03
N ARG A 141 -12.21 1.91 -0.27
CA ARG A 141 -10.98 1.79 0.53
C ARG A 141 -10.32 3.15 0.74
N SER A 142 -10.16 3.91 -0.35
CA SER A 142 -9.51 5.22 -0.29
C SER A 142 -10.33 6.21 0.54
N ALA A 143 -11.65 6.18 0.42
CA ALA A 143 -12.56 7.04 1.17
C ALA A 143 -12.54 6.69 2.67
N VAL A 144 -12.57 5.41 3.03
CA VAL A 144 -12.45 4.97 4.43
C VAL A 144 -11.13 5.41 5.02
N ILE A 145 -10.00 5.16 4.33
CA ILE A 145 -8.67 5.60 4.80
C ILE A 145 -8.66 7.10 5.08
N ARG A 146 -9.25 7.91 4.19
CA ARG A 146 -9.35 9.36 4.37
C ARG A 146 -10.22 9.75 5.55
N SER A 147 -11.36 9.08 5.76
CA SER A 147 -12.25 9.35 6.90
C SER A 147 -11.59 9.07 8.25
N LEU A 148 -10.65 8.11 8.32
CA LEU A 148 -9.93 7.79 9.54
C LEU A 148 -9.00 8.93 9.98
N PHE A 149 -8.48 9.75 9.07
CA PHE A 149 -7.71 10.96 9.42
C PHE A 149 -8.54 12.09 10.05
N TYR A 150 -9.86 11.91 10.14
CA TYR A 150 -10.77 12.79 10.88
C TYR A 150 -11.28 12.13 12.16
N THR A 151 -11.61 10.84 12.09
CA THR A 151 -12.39 10.15 13.13
C THR A 151 -11.57 9.30 14.10
N TYR A 152 -10.38 8.89 13.68
CA TYR A 152 -9.53 7.98 14.44
C TYR A 152 -8.31 8.74 15.02
N PRO A 153 -8.20 8.88 16.36
CA PRO A 153 -7.22 9.78 16.99
C PRO A 153 -5.76 9.55 16.55
N PRO A 154 -5.23 8.31 16.50
CA PRO A 154 -3.85 8.08 16.07
C PRO A 154 -3.53 8.58 14.66
N PHE A 155 -4.52 8.66 13.77
CA PHE A 155 -4.35 9.18 12.41
C PHE A 155 -4.63 10.68 12.37
N ALA A 156 -5.63 11.16 13.11
CA ALA A 156 -5.98 12.57 13.17
C ALA A 156 -4.87 13.44 13.76
N GLU A 157 -4.10 12.91 14.71
CA GLU A 157 -2.98 13.58 15.40
C GLU A 157 -1.65 13.48 14.65
N ARG A 158 -1.53 12.56 13.68
CA ARG A 158 -0.31 12.40 12.88
C ARG A 158 -0.04 13.65 12.03
N PRO A 159 1.23 14.06 11.82
CA PRO A 159 1.55 15.07 10.82
C PRO A 159 0.99 14.69 9.44
N LYS A 160 0.19 15.60 8.88
CA LYS A 160 -0.59 15.40 7.63
C LYS A 160 0.15 15.84 6.37
N PHE A 161 1.42 16.21 6.54
CA PHE A 161 2.29 16.71 5.49
C PHE A 161 3.76 16.32 5.78
N SER A 162 4.54 16.24 4.71
CA SER A 162 5.99 16.13 4.76
C SER A 162 6.64 17.43 4.29
N THR A 163 7.84 17.72 4.75
CA THR A 163 8.69 18.80 4.23
C THR A 163 9.81 18.27 3.33
N ASP A 164 9.90 16.95 3.16
CA ASP A 164 10.93 16.30 2.35
C ASP A 164 10.64 16.41 0.85
N LEU A 165 11.25 17.42 0.23
CA LEU A 165 11.18 17.70 -1.21
C LEU A 165 11.78 16.59 -2.09
N SER A 166 12.63 15.72 -1.53
CA SER A 166 13.23 14.61 -2.29
C SER A 166 12.16 13.62 -2.78
N ALA A 167 11.05 13.51 -2.07
CA ALA A 167 9.89 12.68 -2.43
C ALA A 167 9.21 13.10 -3.74
N LEU A 168 9.51 14.30 -4.26
CA LEU A 168 8.95 14.80 -5.53
C LEU A 168 9.80 14.44 -6.76
N LYS A 169 11.01 13.92 -6.55
CA LYS A 169 11.94 13.59 -7.62
C LYS A 169 11.34 12.58 -8.59
N LYS A 170 11.49 12.83 -9.90
CA LYS A 170 10.95 12.04 -11.01
C LYS A 170 9.42 11.99 -11.11
N LEU A 171 8.69 12.80 -10.34
CA LEU A 171 7.23 12.91 -10.51
C LEU A 171 6.89 13.86 -11.66
N GLN A 172 5.82 13.54 -12.38
CA GLN A 172 5.28 14.36 -13.46
C GLN A 172 4.41 15.47 -12.87
N LEU A 173 4.60 16.71 -13.32
CA LEU A 173 3.67 17.80 -13.04
C LEU A 173 2.36 17.56 -13.81
N ILE A 174 1.25 17.54 -13.09
CA ILE A 174 -0.10 17.36 -13.64
C ILE A 174 -0.81 18.71 -13.76
N GLY A 175 -0.61 19.60 -12.79
CA GLY A 175 -1.25 20.90 -12.79
C GLY A 175 -0.72 21.82 -11.70
N THR A 176 -0.99 23.11 -11.86
CA THR A 176 -0.61 24.18 -10.94
C THR A 176 -1.78 25.11 -10.74
N TRP A 177 -2.00 25.56 -9.51
CA TRP A 177 -3.02 26.54 -9.20
C TRP A 177 -2.57 27.40 -8.02
N PHE A 178 -3.32 28.47 -7.75
CA PHE A 178 -3.00 29.43 -6.71
C PHE A 178 -4.22 29.68 -5.86
N THR A 179 -4.01 29.76 -4.55
CA THR A 179 -5.05 30.14 -3.59
C THR A 179 -4.54 31.29 -2.73
N LYS A 180 -5.46 32.18 -2.33
CA LYS A 180 -5.15 33.20 -1.33
C LYS A 180 -5.70 32.72 0.01
N THR A 181 -4.81 32.45 0.95
CA THR A 181 -5.17 32.00 2.30
C THR A 181 -4.89 33.13 3.28
N LYS A 182 -5.95 33.82 3.75
CA LYS A 182 -5.85 34.99 4.62
C LYS A 182 -4.89 36.06 4.02
N ASN A 183 -3.66 36.12 4.54
CA ASN A 183 -2.62 37.08 4.17
C ASN A 183 -1.46 36.46 3.37
N LEU A 184 -1.54 35.17 3.02
CA LEU A 184 -0.52 34.45 2.28
C LEU A 184 -1.05 33.95 0.94
N TRP A 185 -0.13 33.78 -0.01
CA TRP A 185 -0.36 33.11 -1.27
C TRP A 185 0.11 31.66 -1.16
N ALA A 186 -0.75 30.72 -1.53
CA ALA A 186 -0.43 29.30 -1.63
C ALA A 186 -0.31 28.94 -3.11
N THR A 187 0.90 28.63 -3.55
CA THR A 187 1.16 28.07 -4.88
C THR A 187 1.17 26.55 -4.77
N CYS A 188 0.24 25.90 -5.45
CA CYS A 188 0.04 24.46 -5.37
C CYS A 188 0.48 23.78 -6.67
N PHE A 189 1.20 22.68 -6.54
CA PHE A 189 1.64 21.83 -7.64
C PHE A 189 1.18 20.40 -7.40
N LYS A 190 0.39 19.84 -8.32
CA LYS A 190 0.04 18.42 -8.30
C LYS A 190 1.03 17.61 -9.10
N PHE A 191 1.65 16.64 -8.44
CA PHE A 191 2.60 15.71 -9.02
C PHE A 191 2.04 14.29 -9.03
N CYS A 192 2.40 13.49 -10.02
CA CYS A 192 2.01 12.09 -10.12
C CYS A 192 3.15 11.20 -10.64
N GLN A 193 3.27 10.00 -10.11
CA GLN A 193 4.24 9.01 -10.60
C GLN A 193 3.80 8.44 -11.95
N LYS A 194 4.66 8.55 -12.96
CA LYS A 194 4.41 7.97 -14.30
C LYS A 194 4.36 6.44 -14.22
N GLY A 195 3.44 5.82 -14.99
CA GLY A 195 3.44 4.37 -15.25
C GLY A 195 2.79 3.49 -14.19
N LYS A 196 2.33 4.04 -13.06
CA LYS A 196 1.59 3.29 -12.02
C LYS A 196 0.07 3.49 -12.05
N LYS A 197 -0.51 4.01 -13.13
CA LYS A 197 -1.92 3.73 -13.40
C LYS A 197 -2.00 2.23 -13.64
N LYS A 198 -2.27 1.46 -12.58
CA LYS A 198 -2.35 0.01 -12.61
C LYS A 198 -3.22 -0.35 -13.80
N LYS A 199 -2.68 -1.10 -14.77
CA LYS A 199 -3.56 -1.84 -15.69
C LYS A 199 -4.52 -2.60 -14.79
N LYS A 200 -5.83 -2.47 -15.01
CA LYS A 200 -6.90 -3.16 -14.29
C LYS A 200 -6.74 -4.68 -14.46
N LYS A 201 -5.73 -5.30 -13.85
CA LYS A 201 -5.66 -6.74 -13.66
C LYS A 201 -6.26 -6.98 -12.29
N CYS A 202 -7.54 -7.31 -12.31
CA CYS A 202 -8.31 -7.73 -11.14
C CYS A 202 -7.57 -8.93 -10.52
N ILE A 203 -7.04 -8.77 -9.30
CA ILE A 203 -6.29 -9.82 -8.59
C ILE A 203 -7.17 -11.05 -8.30
N ALA A 204 -8.49 -10.87 -8.31
CA ALA A 204 -9.47 -11.94 -8.16
C ALA A 204 -9.23 -13.11 -9.12
N SER A 205 -8.68 -12.88 -10.32
CA SER A 205 -8.45 -13.96 -11.31
C SER A 205 -7.57 -15.11 -10.80
N ASN A 206 -6.70 -14.87 -9.82
CA ASN A 206 -5.80 -15.90 -9.28
C ASN A 206 -6.39 -16.67 -8.08
N VAL A 207 -7.46 -16.15 -7.47
CA VAL A 207 -8.16 -16.81 -6.33
C VAL A 207 -9.45 -17.47 -6.81
N THR A 208 -10.06 -16.97 -7.89
CA THR A 208 -11.37 -17.43 -8.38
C THR A 208 -11.31 -18.30 -9.63
N ALA A 209 -10.14 -18.82 -10.02
CA ALA A 209 -9.97 -19.68 -11.22
C ALA A 209 -10.79 -21.00 -11.22
N SER A 210 -11.68 -21.18 -10.26
CA SER A 210 -12.58 -22.33 -10.06
C SER A 210 -14.07 -21.93 -10.00
N TRP A 211 -14.40 -20.65 -10.16
CA TRP A 211 -15.76 -20.11 -9.95
C TRP A 211 -16.19 -19.46 -11.28
N ASP A 212 -17.34 -19.88 -11.82
CA ASP A 212 -17.91 -19.44 -13.12
C ASP A 212 -18.24 -17.93 -13.16
N ASP A 213 -19.04 -17.47 -14.14
CA ASP A 213 -19.38 -16.08 -14.51
C ASP A 213 -19.53 -15.07 -13.32
N ASP A 214 -20.04 -15.51 -12.17
CA ASP A 214 -20.10 -14.76 -10.89
C ASP A 214 -18.73 -14.23 -10.39
N SER A 215 -17.63 -14.86 -10.82
CA SER A 215 -16.26 -14.48 -10.46
C SER A 215 -15.83 -13.16 -11.09
N ASN A 216 -16.39 -12.79 -12.25
CA ASN A 216 -16.04 -11.57 -12.95
C ASN A 216 -16.69 -10.35 -12.27
N ASP A 217 -17.94 -10.48 -11.84
CA ASP A 217 -18.66 -9.45 -11.07
C ASP A 217 -18.00 -9.22 -9.71
N PHE A 218 -17.58 -10.30 -9.04
CA PHE A 218 -16.83 -10.18 -7.79
C PHE A 218 -15.46 -9.52 -7.99
N ALA A 219 -14.74 -9.92 -9.05
CA ALA A 219 -13.46 -9.32 -9.40
C ALA A 219 -13.57 -7.82 -9.65
N GLN A 220 -14.64 -7.41 -10.32
CA GLN A 220 -14.96 -6.01 -10.57
C GLN A 220 -15.28 -5.28 -9.27
N ALA A 221 -16.10 -5.86 -8.38
CA ALA A 221 -16.41 -5.25 -7.09
C ALA A 221 -15.16 -5.00 -6.23
N VAL A 222 -14.20 -5.93 -6.22
CA VAL A 222 -12.90 -5.74 -5.53
C VAL A 222 -12.07 -4.64 -6.20
N ALA A 223 -12.08 -4.58 -7.54
CA ALA A 223 -11.39 -3.53 -8.27
C ALA A 223 -11.99 -2.15 -7.96
N ASP A 224 -13.32 -2.03 -7.89
CA ASP A 224 -14.01 -0.79 -7.56
C ASP A 224 -13.68 -0.35 -6.13
N VAL A 225 -13.74 -1.26 -5.15
CA VAL A 225 -13.37 -0.98 -3.75
C VAL A 225 -11.95 -0.45 -3.62
N THR A 226 -11.01 -1.00 -4.39
CA THR A 226 -9.58 -0.69 -4.31
C THR A 226 -9.13 0.43 -5.23
N ASP A 227 -10.02 0.94 -6.11
CA ASP A 227 -9.67 2.00 -7.04
C ASP A 227 -9.26 3.27 -6.31
N ASN A 228 -8.15 3.87 -6.74
CA ASN A 228 -7.69 5.13 -6.20
C ASN A 228 -6.85 5.85 -7.25
N PRO A 229 -7.44 6.78 -8.02
CA PRO A 229 -6.71 7.52 -9.04
C PRO A 229 -5.61 8.42 -8.45
N GLU A 230 -5.68 8.73 -7.15
CA GLU A 230 -4.75 9.62 -6.45
C GLU A 230 -3.65 8.86 -5.68
N GLU A 231 -3.63 7.52 -5.70
CA GLU A 231 -2.67 6.70 -4.91
C GLU A 231 -1.20 7.07 -5.16
N CYS A 232 -0.90 7.54 -6.36
CA CYS A 232 0.44 7.93 -6.80
C CYS A 232 0.62 9.46 -6.92
N CYS A 233 -0.30 10.25 -6.38
CA CYS A 233 -0.29 11.69 -6.44
C CYS A 233 0.19 12.33 -5.13
N LYS A 234 0.88 13.46 -5.27
CA LYS A 234 1.31 14.33 -4.17
C LYS A 234 1.03 15.78 -4.54
N ILE A 235 0.63 16.59 -3.57
CA ILE A 235 0.48 18.04 -3.74
C ILE A 235 1.59 18.73 -2.97
N LEU A 236 2.38 19.54 -3.66
CA LEU A 236 3.32 20.47 -3.04
C LEU A 236 2.64 21.83 -2.91
N THR A 237 2.64 22.38 -1.71
CA THR A 237 2.09 23.70 -1.39
C THR A 237 3.19 24.60 -0.87
N ILE A 238 3.45 25.70 -1.57
CA ILE A 238 4.45 26.69 -1.19
C ILE A 238 3.71 27.96 -0.75
N PHE A 239 3.97 28.39 0.49
CA PHE A 239 3.37 29.60 1.06
C PHE A 239 4.33 30.78 0.96
N THR A 240 3.87 31.88 0.37
CA THR A 240 4.63 33.12 0.20
C THR A 240 3.83 34.32 0.68
N ALA A 241 4.51 35.36 1.16
CA ALA A 241 3.84 36.61 1.57
C ALA A 241 3.31 37.42 0.37
N ARG A 242 3.96 37.27 -0.79
CA ARG A 242 3.58 37.92 -2.05
C ARG A 242 3.28 36.86 -3.10
N PHE A 243 2.45 37.22 -4.06
CA PHE A 243 2.20 36.36 -5.21
C PHE A 243 3.48 36.25 -6.04
N ILE A 244 3.92 35.01 -6.31
CA ILE A 244 5.05 34.72 -7.19
C ILE A 244 4.49 33.87 -8.34
N PRO A 245 4.44 34.39 -9.57
CA PRO A 245 3.93 33.64 -10.71
C PRO A 245 4.84 32.45 -11.04
N VAL A 246 4.21 31.33 -11.39
CA VAL A 246 4.94 30.16 -11.90
C VAL A 246 5.39 30.46 -13.34
N PRO A 247 6.66 30.23 -13.70
CA PRO A 247 7.13 30.40 -15.07
C PRO A 247 6.32 29.53 -16.05
N THR A 248 5.98 30.08 -17.21
CA THR A 248 5.36 29.31 -18.29
C THR A 248 6.42 28.42 -18.94
N PHE A 249 6.20 27.10 -18.91
CA PHE A 249 7.09 26.15 -19.57
C PHE A 249 6.46 25.69 -20.89
N ILE A 250 7.26 25.62 -21.95
CA ILE A 250 6.79 25.30 -23.31
C ILE A 250 6.49 23.79 -23.46
N SER A 251 7.08 22.93 -22.63
CA SER A 251 6.91 21.48 -22.72
C SER A 251 5.53 21.02 -22.21
N GLN A 252 4.88 20.15 -22.99
CA GLN A 252 3.59 19.52 -22.61
C GLN A 252 3.70 18.58 -21.41
N LYS A 253 4.90 18.06 -21.10
CA LYS A 253 5.13 17.12 -20.01
C LYS A 253 6.40 17.50 -19.25
N LEU A 254 6.22 17.90 -18.00
CA LEU A 254 7.29 18.34 -17.12
C LEU A 254 7.45 17.34 -15.98
N PHE A 255 8.69 17.10 -15.59
CA PHE A 255 9.06 16.24 -14.47
C PHE A 255 10.00 16.99 -13.55
N ILE A 256 9.93 16.73 -12.25
CA ILE A 256 10.92 17.25 -11.31
C ILE A 256 12.21 16.44 -11.43
N SER A 257 13.32 17.09 -11.79
CA SER A 257 14.66 16.51 -11.65
C SER A 257 15.18 16.67 -10.23
N GLU A 258 15.04 17.88 -9.69
CA GLU A 258 15.52 18.27 -8.37
C GLU A 258 14.58 19.29 -7.71
N ALA A 259 14.39 19.14 -6.40
CA ALA A 259 13.63 20.07 -5.58
C ALA A 259 14.45 20.41 -4.33
N MET A 260 14.78 21.68 -4.13
CA MET A 260 15.70 22.14 -3.10
C MET A 260 15.07 23.22 -2.23
N GLN A 261 15.47 23.27 -0.96
CA GLN A 261 15.11 24.35 -0.03
C GLN A 261 16.35 25.03 0.58
N PRO A 262 17.15 25.77 -0.22
CA PRO A 262 18.29 26.52 0.30
C PRO A 262 17.85 27.76 1.10
N LEU A 263 18.80 28.38 1.82
CA LEU A 263 18.59 29.69 2.42
C LEU A 263 18.49 30.79 1.34
N SER A 264 17.70 31.82 1.64
CA SER A 264 17.64 33.05 0.87
C SER A 264 18.91 33.88 1.06
N LYS A 265 19.05 34.95 0.28
CA LYS A 265 20.19 35.87 0.33
C LYS A 265 20.29 36.62 1.66
N ASP A 266 19.16 36.81 2.34
CA ASP A 266 19.08 37.45 3.65
C ASP A 266 19.57 36.53 4.80
N LEU A 267 19.83 35.25 4.50
CA LEU A 267 20.17 34.18 5.45
C LEU A 267 19.17 33.98 6.61
N ARG A 268 17.97 34.57 6.51
CA ARG A 268 16.92 34.51 7.53
C ARG A 268 15.68 33.77 7.04
N SER A 269 15.42 33.85 5.75
CA SER A 269 14.33 33.15 5.09
C SER A 269 14.85 31.99 4.26
N THR A 270 13.97 31.04 3.95
CA THR A 270 14.28 29.96 3.00
C THR A 270 13.68 30.28 1.65
N LYS A 271 14.21 29.64 0.61
CA LYS A 271 13.65 29.69 -0.74
C LYS A 271 13.46 28.27 -1.25
N VAL A 272 12.48 28.07 -2.13
CA VAL A 272 12.25 26.77 -2.78
C VAL A 272 12.63 26.90 -4.25
N LYS A 273 13.42 25.95 -4.74
CA LYS A 273 13.77 25.81 -6.15
C LYS A 273 13.26 24.49 -6.67
N LEU A 274 12.47 24.55 -7.74
CA LEU A 274 11.97 23.37 -8.45
C LEU A 274 12.59 23.36 -9.84
N GLU A 275 13.37 22.33 -10.12
CA GLU A 275 13.97 22.11 -11.42
C GLU A 275 13.09 21.18 -12.26
N PHE A 276 12.72 21.64 -13.45
CA PHE A 276 11.88 20.91 -14.38
C PHE A 276 12.65 20.44 -15.60
N VAL A 277 12.44 19.17 -15.93
CA VAL A 277 12.94 18.52 -17.14
C VAL A 277 11.78 18.04 -18.01
N ASP A 278 12.04 17.84 -19.31
CA ASP A 278 11.07 17.25 -20.22
C ASP A 278 11.08 15.71 -20.16
N TYR A 279 10.33 15.07 -21.06
CA TYR A 279 10.25 13.61 -21.13
C TYR A 279 11.58 12.94 -21.53
N SER A 280 12.50 13.67 -22.14
CA SER A 280 13.84 13.21 -22.53
C SER A 280 14.88 13.42 -21.43
N GLY A 281 14.49 14.07 -20.32
CA GLY A 281 15.38 14.43 -19.23
C GLY A 281 16.17 15.72 -19.50
N LYS A 282 15.85 16.45 -20.56
CA LYS A 282 16.48 17.74 -20.86
C LYS A 282 15.90 18.82 -19.96
N PHE A 283 16.77 19.66 -19.41
CA PHE A 283 16.38 20.82 -18.61
C PHE A 283 15.46 21.75 -19.40
N VAL A 284 14.31 22.08 -18.80
CA VAL A 284 13.30 22.99 -19.36
C VAL A 284 13.32 24.34 -18.65
N GLY A 285 13.48 24.33 -17.33
CA GLY A 285 13.50 25.55 -16.54
C GLY A 285 13.47 25.32 -15.04
N MET A 286 13.57 26.40 -14.29
CA MET A 286 13.58 26.38 -12.83
C MET A 286 12.57 27.39 -12.29
N ALA A 287 11.66 26.94 -11.41
CA ALA A 287 10.80 27.83 -10.64
C ALA A 287 11.46 28.12 -9.29
N THR A 288 11.62 29.40 -8.96
CA THR A 288 12.20 29.84 -7.68
C THR A 288 11.19 30.67 -6.90
N PHE A 289 10.95 30.29 -5.64
CA PHE A 289 10.09 31.00 -4.70
C PHE A 289 10.97 31.55 -3.58
N ASP A 290 11.07 32.87 -3.47
CA ASP A 290 11.97 33.56 -2.54
C ASP A 290 11.37 34.92 -2.13
N PRO A 291 11.14 35.19 -0.83
CA PRO A 291 11.24 34.27 0.31
C PRO A 291 9.98 33.41 0.47
N ILE A 292 10.14 32.18 0.96
CA ILE A 292 9.01 31.35 1.40
C ILE A 292 8.75 31.49 2.90
N VAL A 293 7.49 31.40 3.29
CA VAL A 293 7.06 31.33 4.69
C VAL A 293 7.06 29.88 5.15
N SER A 294 6.51 28.96 4.34
CA SER A 294 6.55 27.52 4.60
C SER A 294 6.32 26.73 3.31
N CYS A 295 6.64 25.43 3.37
CA CYS A 295 6.50 24.49 2.28
C CYS A 295 5.94 23.18 2.85
N LYS A 296 4.93 22.60 2.21
CA LYS A 296 4.27 21.37 2.66
C LYS A 296 4.00 20.44 1.49
N ILE A 297 4.18 19.14 1.70
CA ILE A 297 3.85 18.09 0.76
C ILE A 297 2.74 17.23 1.35
N HIS A 298 1.62 17.17 0.66
CA HIS A 298 0.43 16.41 1.07
C HIS A 298 0.31 15.14 0.23
N ASP A 299 0.12 14.02 0.93
CA ASP A 299 -0.32 12.78 0.32
C ASP A 299 -1.83 12.78 0.09
N TRP A 300 -2.32 11.94 -0.83
CA TRP A 300 -3.74 11.83 -1.21
C TRP A 300 -4.71 11.56 -0.05
N TRP A 301 -4.21 10.92 1.02
CA TRP A 301 -5.02 10.59 2.19
C TRP A 301 -5.19 11.78 3.15
N SER A 302 -4.38 12.83 3.00
CA SER A 302 -4.37 13.99 3.88
C SER A 302 -5.70 14.75 3.81
N PRO A 303 -6.29 15.13 4.96
CA PRO A 303 -7.45 16.02 5.03
C PRO A 303 -7.28 17.31 4.21
N GLU A 304 -6.07 17.89 4.23
CA GLU A 304 -5.74 19.15 3.55
C GLU A 304 -5.60 19.00 2.02
N TYR A 305 -5.55 17.77 1.50
CA TYR A 305 -5.32 17.49 0.07
C TYR A 305 -6.39 18.07 -0.86
N ASN A 306 -7.65 18.15 -0.40
CA ASN A 306 -8.78 18.64 -1.21
C ASN A 306 -9.21 20.08 -0.86
N VAL A 307 -8.62 20.66 0.18
CA VAL A 307 -8.99 22.01 0.67
C VAL A 307 -8.13 23.08 -0.02
N LEU A 308 -7.09 22.66 -0.74
CA LEU A 308 -6.11 23.48 -1.44
C LEU A 308 -6.36 23.50 -2.94
#